data_AF-A0A351HXQ6-F1
#
_entry.id   AF-A0A351HXQ6-F1
#
_cell.length_a   1.000
_cell.length_b   1.000
_cell.length_c   1.000
_cell.angle_alpha   90.00
_cell.angle_beta   90.00
_cell.angle_gamma   90.00
#
_symmetry.space_group_name_H-M   'P 1'
#
loop_
_entity.id
_entity.type
_entity.pdbx_description
1 polymer ?
#
loop_
_entity_poly.entity_id
_entity_poly.type
_entity_poly.pdbx_seq_one_letter_code
_entity_poly.pdbx_strand_id
1 'polypeptide(L)'
;PSVYNGALNFKGKHGFDGTSGNYGPFVAINANNVVDQTGQKSAFSIDLEQVLAWNPQIIFLNPENMDLVNEQYTQNPDFFNSLQAVQNNKVYTQLAYNNNYTNVEIALADAYYAGTIIYPDKFKDVNIEKKADEIFEFLLGEKLYAKYTAAGQGFGPLTIGK
;
A
#
# COMPACT_ATOMS: atom_id res chain seq x y z
N PRO A 1 -8.15 -9.83 -8.16
CA PRO A 1 -8.69 -8.46 -8.35
C PRO A 1 -7.55 -7.56 -8.85
N SER A 2 -7.85 -6.49 -9.60
CA SER A 2 -6.84 -5.48 -9.93
C SER A 2 -6.49 -4.64 -8.70
N VAL A 3 -5.21 -4.35 -8.51
CA VAL A 3 -4.73 -3.59 -7.35
C VAL A 3 -3.81 -2.45 -7.78
N TYR A 4 -3.70 -1.44 -6.92
CA TYR A 4 -2.79 -0.30 -7.10
C TYR A 4 -2.08 0.00 -5.78
N ASN A 5 -0.77 0.23 -5.85
CA ASN A 5 0.05 0.77 -4.77
C ASN A 5 0.31 2.26 -5.04
N GLY A 6 0.01 3.12 -4.07
CA GLY A 6 0.20 4.58 -4.18
C GLY A 6 0.80 5.19 -2.92
N ALA A 7 1.07 6.50 -2.97
CA ALA A 7 1.70 7.21 -1.86
C ALA A 7 3.06 6.64 -1.42
N LEU A 8 3.80 6.00 -2.33
CA LEU A 8 5.12 5.46 -2.03
C LEU A 8 6.17 6.56 -1.83
N ASN A 9 7.07 6.37 -0.88
CA ASN A 9 8.26 7.19 -0.74
C ASN A 9 9.26 6.85 -1.87
N PHE A 10 9.84 7.83 -2.55
CA PHE A 10 11.03 7.65 -3.39
C PHE A 10 11.64 9.02 -3.70
N LYS A 11 12.89 9.28 -3.30
CA LYS A 11 13.47 10.63 -3.36
C LYS A 11 12.61 11.70 -2.64
N GLY A 12 11.90 11.29 -1.59
CA GLY A 12 10.94 12.12 -0.85
C GLY A 12 9.58 11.42 -0.68
N LYS A 13 8.67 12.10 0.01
CA LYS A 13 7.27 11.71 0.10
C LYS A 13 6.56 12.02 -1.21
N HIS A 14 5.62 11.18 -1.60
CA HIS A 14 4.73 11.41 -2.75
C HIS A 14 3.29 11.16 -2.37
N GLY A 15 2.38 11.85 -3.04
CA GLY A 15 0.95 11.64 -2.91
C GLY A 15 0.49 10.39 -3.65
N PHE A 16 -0.78 10.33 -3.99
CA PHE A 16 -1.43 9.18 -4.60
C PHE A 16 -0.76 8.68 -5.89
N ASP A 17 -0.16 9.59 -6.66
CA ASP A 17 0.59 9.33 -7.89
C ASP A 17 1.93 8.62 -7.67
N GLY A 18 2.47 8.65 -6.45
CA GLY A 18 3.71 7.99 -6.11
C GLY A 18 3.55 6.48 -6.08
N THR A 19 4.00 5.78 -7.12
CA THR A 19 3.76 4.34 -7.31
C THR A 19 5.04 3.60 -7.71
N SER A 20 4.94 2.28 -7.92
CA SER A 20 6.02 1.44 -8.43
C SER A 20 5.45 0.28 -9.23
N GLY A 21 5.98 0.07 -10.43
CA GLY A 21 5.87 -1.23 -11.10
C GLY A 21 6.81 -2.24 -10.45
N ASN A 22 6.54 -3.52 -10.62
CA ASN A 22 7.24 -4.63 -10.00
C ASN A 22 7.37 -4.47 -8.47
N TYR A 23 6.29 -3.99 -7.84
CA TYR A 23 6.24 -3.70 -6.41
C TYR A 23 6.41 -5.00 -5.60
N GLY A 24 7.52 -5.11 -4.86
CA GLY A 24 7.97 -6.36 -4.23
C GLY A 24 6.89 -7.12 -3.46
N PRO A 25 6.13 -6.48 -2.55
CA PRO A 25 5.05 -7.14 -1.82
C PRO A 25 3.98 -7.75 -2.73
N PHE A 26 3.62 -7.08 -3.82
CA PHE A 26 2.65 -7.59 -4.79
C PHE A 26 3.21 -8.73 -5.63
N VAL A 27 4.47 -8.64 -6.04
CA VAL A 27 5.17 -9.70 -6.78
C VAL A 27 5.21 -10.99 -5.97
N ALA A 28 5.52 -10.89 -4.67
CA ALA A 28 5.63 -12.05 -3.77
C ALA A 28 4.35 -12.89 -3.66
N ILE A 29 3.18 -12.26 -3.85
CA ILE A 29 1.86 -12.91 -3.78
C ILE A 29 1.16 -13.00 -5.14
N ASN A 30 1.86 -12.69 -6.24
CA ASN A 30 1.32 -12.67 -7.59
C ASN A 30 0.05 -11.81 -7.74
N ALA A 31 0.02 -10.65 -7.07
CA ALA A 31 -1.07 -9.69 -7.18
C ALA A 31 -1.09 -9.01 -8.56
N ASN A 32 -2.28 -8.75 -9.09
CA ASN A 32 -2.47 -8.08 -10.38
C ASN A 32 -2.34 -6.56 -10.23
N ASN A 33 -1.10 -6.07 -10.17
CA ASN A 33 -0.81 -4.64 -10.08
C ASN A 33 -1.07 -3.95 -11.43
N VAL A 34 -1.98 -2.99 -11.47
CA VAL A 34 -2.30 -2.28 -12.73
C VAL A 34 -1.10 -1.52 -13.28
N VAL A 35 -0.18 -1.10 -12.40
CA VAL A 35 1.01 -0.31 -12.74
C VAL A 35 2.04 -1.12 -13.54
N ASP A 36 2.03 -2.45 -13.42
CA ASP A 36 2.95 -3.31 -14.16
C ASP A 36 2.71 -3.25 -15.69
N GLN A 37 1.53 -2.79 -16.12
CA GLN A 37 1.21 -2.55 -17.54
C GLN A 37 2.08 -1.45 -18.17
N THR A 38 2.71 -0.59 -17.36
CA THR A 38 3.62 0.46 -17.84
C THR A 38 5.00 -0.06 -18.23
N GLY A 39 5.37 -1.28 -17.82
CA GLY A 39 6.71 -1.84 -17.98
C GLY A 39 7.78 -1.22 -17.06
N GLN A 40 7.40 -0.27 -16.20
CA GLN A 40 8.30 0.29 -15.18
C GLN A 40 8.67 -0.77 -14.15
N LYS A 41 9.91 -0.70 -13.64
CA LYS A 41 10.46 -1.72 -12.72
C LYS A 41 10.86 -1.15 -11.35
N SER A 42 10.59 0.13 -11.14
CA SER A 42 10.95 0.87 -9.92
C SER A 42 9.92 1.96 -9.65
N ALA A 43 10.08 2.65 -8.53
CA ALA A 43 9.19 3.72 -8.15
C ALA A 43 9.27 4.94 -9.09
N PHE A 44 8.12 5.54 -9.37
CA PHE A 44 7.94 6.70 -10.25
C PHE A 44 6.59 7.37 -9.98
N SER A 45 6.39 8.58 -10.49
CA SER A 45 5.09 9.26 -10.46
C SER A 45 4.27 8.88 -11.69
N ILE A 46 3.05 8.38 -11.49
CA ILE A 46 2.11 8.05 -12.56
C ILE A 46 1.16 9.21 -12.85
N ASP A 47 0.63 9.27 -14.06
CA ASP A 47 -0.51 10.14 -14.38
C ASP A 47 -1.78 9.62 -13.69
N LEU A 48 -2.49 10.49 -12.97
CA LEU A 48 -3.73 10.14 -12.30
C LEU A 48 -4.83 9.72 -13.28
N GLU A 49 -4.89 10.33 -14.48
CA GLU A 49 -5.86 9.92 -15.51
C GLU A 49 -5.69 8.45 -15.89
N GLN A 50 -4.44 7.96 -15.90
CA GLN A 50 -4.15 6.56 -16.16
C GLN A 50 -4.65 5.65 -15.02
N VAL A 51 -4.58 6.09 -13.77
CA VAL A 51 -5.13 5.34 -12.62
C VAL A 51 -6.65 5.29 -12.69
N LEU A 52 -7.31 6.37 -13.12
CA LEU A 52 -8.75 6.39 -13.37
C LEU A 52 -9.13 5.41 -14.49
N ALA A 53 -8.37 5.39 -15.59
CA ALA A 53 -8.61 4.47 -16.70
C ALA A 53 -8.46 3.00 -16.29
N TRP A 54 -7.49 2.67 -15.43
CA TRP A 54 -7.34 1.32 -14.89
C TRP A 54 -8.41 0.95 -13.86
N ASN A 55 -8.89 1.94 -13.09
CA ASN A 55 -9.91 1.82 -12.05
C ASN A 55 -9.72 0.58 -11.15
N PRO A 56 -8.64 0.54 -10.35
CA PRO A 56 -8.29 -0.64 -9.56
C PRO A 56 -9.38 -0.97 -8.54
N GLN A 57 -9.61 -2.27 -8.30
CA GLN A 57 -10.61 -2.73 -7.34
C GLN A 57 -10.18 -2.57 -5.88
N ILE A 58 -8.86 -2.50 -5.63
CA ILE A 58 -8.25 -2.36 -4.30
C ILE A 58 -7.07 -1.40 -4.41
N ILE A 59 -6.93 -0.51 -3.44
CA ILE A 59 -5.82 0.44 -3.36
C ILE A 59 -5.07 0.24 -2.04
N PHE A 60 -3.74 0.27 -2.10
CA PHE A 60 -2.86 0.28 -0.94
C PHE A 60 -2.07 1.61 -0.91
N LEU A 61 -2.09 2.33 0.22
CA LEU A 61 -1.42 3.62 0.39
C LEU A 61 -0.54 3.65 1.62
N ASN A 62 0.56 4.41 1.55
CA ASN A 62 1.38 4.70 2.72
C ASN A 62 0.65 5.67 3.67
N PRO A 63 0.37 5.27 4.93
CA PRO A 63 -0.30 6.14 5.89
C PRO A 63 0.52 7.41 6.21
N GLU A 64 1.85 7.37 6.09
CA GLU A 64 2.73 8.54 6.33
C GLU A 64 2.51 9.70 5.34
N ASN A 65 1.88 9.42 4.21
CA ASN A 65 1.73 10.35 3.07
C ASN A 65 0.27 10.71 2.81
N MET A 66 -0.63 10.36 3.73
CA MET A 66 -2.06 10.66 3.61
C MET A 66 -2.34 12.17 3.64
N ASP A 67 -1.45 12.98 4.21
CA ASP A 67 -1.47 14.43 4.11
C ASP A 67 -1.43 14.90 2.65
N LEU A 68 -0.48 14.39 1.86
CA LEU A 68 -0.35 14.70 0.43
C LEU A 68 -1.51 14.15 -0.39
N VAL A 69 -1.97 12.93 -0.08
CA VAL A 69 -3.14 12.32 -0.72
C VAL A 69 -4.40 13.16 -0.47
N ASN A 70 -4.60 13.66 0.75
CA ASN A 70 -5.77 14.47 1.10
C ASN A 70 -5.69 15.90 0.54
N GLU A 71 -4.48 16.45 0.37
CA GLU A 71 -4.27 17.69 -0.38
C GLU A 71 -4.70 17.51 -1.86
N GLN A 72 -4.25 16.42 -2.51
CA GLN A 72 -4.67 16.09 -3.87
C GLN A 72 -6.18 15.85 -3.96
N TYR A 73 -6.78 15.20 -2.96
CA TYR A 73 -8.24 15.04 -2.87
C TYR A 73 -8.96 16.39 -2.85
N THR A 74 -8.46 17.35 -2.07
CA THR A 74 -9.06 18.68 -1.98
C THR A 74 -9.01 19.42 -3.32
N GLN A 75 -7.96 19.19 -4.12
CA GLN A 75 -7.80 19.80 -5.44
C GLN A 75 -8.65 19.12 -6.52
N ASN A 76 -8.89 17.81 -6.42
CA ASN A 76 -9.64 17.04 -7.41
C ASN A 76 -10.51 15.94 -6.78
N PRO A 77 -11.58 16.30 -6.04
CA PRO A 77 -12.39 15.33 -5.31
C PRO A 77 -13.14 14.37 -6.25
N ASP A 78 -13.56 14.85 -7.42
CA ASP A 78 -14.31 14.05 -8.40
C ASP A 78 -13.50 12.85 -8.91
N PHE A 79 -12.19 13.03 -9.15
CA PHE A 79 -11.29 11.93 -9.49
C PHE A 79 -11.34 10.83 -8.43
N PHE A 80 -11.08 11.15 -7.16
CA PHE A 80 -11.03 10.15 -6.10
C PHE A 80 -12.40 9.50 -5.85
N ASN A 81 -13.47 10.29 -5.87
CA ASN A 81 -14.84 9.80 -5.67
C ASN A 81 -15.33 8.92 -6.83
N SER A 82 -14.71 9.00 -8.00
CA SER A 82 -15.01 8.13 -9.15
C SER A 82 -14.32 6.76 -9.10
N LEU A 83 -13.27 6.60 -8.27
CA LEU A 83 -12.53 5.33 -8.16
C LEU A 83 -13.36 4.27 -7.43
N GLN A 84 -13.49 3.08 -8.03
CA GLN A 84 -14.25 1.97 -7.46
C GLN A 84 -13.74 1.55 -6.08
N ALA A 85 -12.42 1.53 -5.88
CA ALA A 85 -11.85 1.19 -4.57
C ALA A 85 -12.25 2.18 -3.47
N VAL A 86 -12.34 3.48 -3.79
CA VAL A 86 -12.78 4.50 -2.82
C VAL A 86 -14.27 4.32 -2.51
N GLN A 87 -15.11 4.20 -3.54
CA GLN A 87 -16.56 3.99 -3.39
C GLN A 87 -16.90 2.74 -2.55
N ASN A 88 -16.10 1.68 -2.70
CA ASN A 88 -16.31 0.41 -2.01
C ASN A 88 -15.53 0.28 -0.67
N ASN A 89 -14.90 1.35 -0.19
CA ASN A 89 -14.06 1.34 1.03
C ASN A 89 -12.95 0.27 1.00
N LYS A 90 -12.33 0.08 -0.17
CA LYS A 90 -11.22 -0.86 -0.42
C LYS A 90 -9.88 -0.13 -0.58
N VAL A 91 -9.62 0.78 0.34
CA VAL A 91 -8.34 1.50 0.47
C VAL A 91 -7.69 1.04 1.77
N TYR A 92 -6.44 0.59 1.70
CA TYR A 92 -5.75 -0.08 2.81
C TYR A 92 -4.32 0.43 3.00
N THR A 93 -3.77 0.22 4.18
CA THR A 93 -2.37 0.52 4.51
C THR A 93 -1.37 -0.30 3.69
N GLN A 94 -0.27 0.30 3.27
CA GLN A 94 1.03 -0.35 3.04
C GLN A 94 2.11 0.45 3.75
N LEU A 95 3.11 -0.18 4.34
CA LEU A 95 4.14 0.53 5.10
C LEU A 95 5.32 0.92 4.21
N ALA A 96 6.02 1.99 4.60
CA ALA A 96 7.23 2.40 3.91
C ALA A 96 8.39 1.47 4.27
N TYR A 97 8.69 0.50 3.41
CA TYR A 97 9.84 -0.37 3.60
C TYR A 97 11.15 0.19 3.02
N ASN A 98 11.16 1.41 2.46
CA ASN A 98 12.31 1.93 1.70
C ASN A 98 12.99 3.16 2.34
N ASN A 99 12.75 3.39 3.63
CA ASN A 99 13.45 4.41 4.39
C ASN A 99 14.82 3.87 4.85
N ASN A 100 15.91 4.37 4.26
CA ASN A 100 17.29 3.88 4.42
C ASN A 100 17.54 2.44 3.93
N TYR A 101 17.39 2.21 2.61
CA TYR A 101 17.41 0.90 1.95
C TYR A 101 16.14 0.07 2.22
N THR A 102 16.16 -1.21 1.86
CA THR A 102 14.99 -2.09 1.97
C THR A 102 14.93 -2.72 3.35
N ASN A 103 13.96 -2.29 4.15
CA ASN A 103 13.49 -2.96 5.37
C ASN A 103 12.68 -4.19 4.96
N VAL A 104 13.38 -5.30 4.72
CA VAL A 104 12.81 -6.55 4.17
C VAL A 104 11.70 -7.11 5.08
N GLU A 105 11.83 -6.93 6.38
CA GLU A 105 10.83 -7.28 7.39
C GLU A 105 9.49 -6.57 7.16
N ILE A 106 9.53 -5.28 6.80
CA ILE A 106 8.33 -4.50 6.49
C ILE A 106 7.74 -4.96 5.17
N ALA A 107 8.57 -5.15 4.14
CA ALA A 107 8.11 -5.64 2.83
C ALA A 107 7.43 -7.02 2.93
N LEU A 108 7.94 -7.91 3.79
CA LEU A 108 7.31 -9.20 4.07
C LEU A 108 5.97 -9.02 4.79
N ALA A 109 5.91 -8.18 5.83
CA ALA A 109 4.67 -7.89 6.55
C ALA A 109 3.60 -7.29 5.62
N ASP A 110 3.98 -6.35 4.75
CA ASP A 110 3.12 -5.78 3.70
C ASP A 110 2.60 -6.85 2.74
N ALA A 111 3.45 -7.81 2.32
CA ALA A 111 3.05 -8.88 1.44
C ALA A 111 2.00 -9.80 2.09
N TYR A 112 2.18 -10.14 3.38
CA TYR A 112 1.18 -10.90 4.12
C TYR A 112 -0.13 -10.11 4.29
N TYR A 113 -0.06 -8.82 4.59
CA TYR A 113 -1.25 -7.98 4.72
C TYR A 113 -1.99 -7.85 3.39
N ALA A 114 -1.29 -7.54 2.31
CA ALA A 114 -1.88 -7.51 0.98
C ALA A 114 -2.48 -8.88 0.62
N GLY A 115 -1.83 -9.99 1.00
CA GLY A 115 -2.35 -11.34 0.84
C GLY A 115 -3.69 -11.56 1.54
N THR A 116 -3.84 -11.12 2.80
CA THR A 116 -5.09 -11.28 3.56
C THR A 116 -6.25 -10.47 2.97
N ILE A 117 -5.95 -9.34 2.32
CA ILE A 117 -6.94 -8.48 1.65
C ILE A 117 -7.30 -8.99 0.25
N ILE A 118 -6.31 -9.38 -0.55
CA ILE A 118 -6.48 -9.74 -1.96
C ILE A 118 -6.97 -11.18 -2.12
N TYR A 119 -6.53 -12.08 -1.22
CA TYR A 119 -6.77 -13.52 -1.27
C TYR A 119 -7.21 -14.08 0.09
N PRO A 120 -8.31 -13.58 0.69
CA PRO A 120 -8.69 -13.91 2.08
C PRO A 120 -8.80 -15.42 2.35
N ASP A 121 -9.33 -16.20 1.40
CA ASP A 121 -9.47 -17.66 1.56
C ASP A 121 -8.12 -18.40 1.67
N LYS A 122 -7.06 -17.85 1.07
CA LYS A 122 -5.70 -18.42 1.08
C LYS A 122 -4.90 -18.02 2.32
N PHE A 123 -5.32 -16.94 2.99
CA PHE A 123 -4.64 -16.35 4.15
C PHE A 123 -5.53 -16.40 5.41
N LYS A 124 -6.54 -17.28 5.44
CA LYS A 124 -7.51 -17.38 6.54
C LYS A 124 -6.89 -17.73 7.91
N ASP A 125 -5.72 -18.34 7.90
CA ASP A 125 -4.93 -18.70 9.08
C ASP A 125 -3.99 -17.57 9.53
N VAL A 126 -3.85 -16.52 8.73
CA VAL A 126 -2.96 -15.39 9.01
C VAL A 126 -3.69 -14.34 9.84
N ASN A 127 -3.27 -14.18 11.09
CA ASN A 127 -3.51 -12.96 11.85
C ASN A 127 -2.37 -11.98 11.56
N ILE A 128 -2.68 -10.85 10.92
CA ILE A 128 -1.65 -9.94 10.42
C ILE A 128 -0.79 -9.33 11.53
N GLU A 129 -1.38 -8.98 12.67
CA GLU A 129 -0.64 -8.38 13.79
C GLU A 129 0.39 -9.37 14.35
N LYS A 130 -0.04 -10.61 14.59
CA LYS A 130 0.84 -11.69 15.05
C LYS A 130 1.91 -12.02 14.00
N LYS A 131 1.52 -12.07 12.73
CA LYS A 131 2.47 -12.37 11.63
C LYS A 131 3.53 -11.29 11.48
N ALA A 132 3.15 -10.01 11.60
CA ALA A 132 4.09 -8.90 11.59
C ALA A 132 5.09 -9.01 12.75
N ASP A 133 4.60 -9.25 13.97
CA ASP A 133 5.48 -9.46 15.14
C ASP A 133 6.38 -10.69 15.00
N GLU A 134 5.90 -11.80 14.44
CA GLU A 134 6.73 -12.98 14.14
C GLU A 134 7.87 -12.65 13.18
N ILE A 135 7.60 -11.85 12.13
CA ILE A 135 8.61 -11.42 11.16
C ILE A 135 9.61 -10.48 11.81
N PHE A 136 9.14 -9.48 12.57
CA PHE A 136 10.01 -8.53 13.27
C PHE A 136 10.87 -9.22 14.34
N GLU A 137 10.31 -10.15 15.11
CA GLU A 137 11.05 -10.89 16.12
C GLU A 137 12.12 -11.78 15.49
N PHE A 138 11.82 -12.43 14.36
CA PHE A 138 12.79 -13.26 13.65
C PHE A 138 13.96 -12.46 13.07
N LEU A 139 13.69 -11.32 12.44
CA LEU A 139 14.72 -10.53 11.74
C LEU A 139 15.43 -9.50 12.61
N LEU A 140 14.73 -8.95 13.61
CA LEU A 140 15.21 -7.83 14.43
C LEU A 140 15.29 -8.18 15.93
N GLY A 141 14.79 -9.34 16.35
CA GLY A 141 14.85 -9.80 17.75
C GLY A 141 13.81 -9.16 18.68
N GLU A 142 12.88 -8.35 18.16
CA GLU A 142 11.84 -7.68 18.95
C GLU A 142 10.49 -7.67 18.21
N LYS A 143 9.39 -7.73 18.97
CA LYS A 143 8.02 -7.51 18.51
C LYS A 143 7.73 -6.01 18.39
N LEU A 144 7.64 -5.51 17.16
CA LEU A 144 7.58 -4.07 16.88
C LEU A 144 6.21 -3.59 16.41
N TYR A 145 5.25 -4.46 16.11
CA TYR A 145 4.00 -4.07 15.46
C TYR A 145 3.19 -3.05 16.29
N ALA A 146 3.20 -3.20 17.62
CA ALA A 146 2.58 -2.23 18.52
C ALA A 146 3.19 -0.82 18.41
N LYS A 147 4.52 -0.72 18.21
CA LYS A 147 5.22 0.57 18.03
C LYS A 147 4.81 1.23 16.71
N TYR A 148 4.74 0.44 15.62
CA TYR A 148 4.25 0.93 14.32
C TYR A 148 2.80 1.44 14.44
N THR A 149 1.92 0.68 15.08
CA THR A 149 0.52 1.08 15.28
C THR A 149 0.42 2.38 16.09
N ALA A 150 1.20 2.53 17.16
CA ALA A 150 1.25 3.76 17.96
C ALA A 150 1.76 4.98 17.18
N ALA A 151 2.59 4.76 16.15
CA ALA A 151 3.08 5.79 15.23
C ALA A 151 2.12 6.08 14.06
N GLY A 152 0.91 5.48 14.03
CA GLY A 152 -0.04 5.63 12.93
C GLY A 152 0.26 4.74 11.72
N GLN A 153 1.13 3.75 11.88
CA GLN A 153 1.59 2.83 10.84
C GLN A 153 1.04 1.41 11.07
N GLY A 154 -0.21 1.30 11.52
CA GLY A 154 -0.89 0.02 11.69
C GLY A 154 -1.53 -0.46 10.38
N PHE A 155 -1.62 -1.78 10.20
CA PHE A 155 -2.38 -2.37 9.09
C PHE A 155 -3.86 -2.17 9.31
N GLY A 156 -4.54 -1.62 8.30
CA GLY A 156 -5.98 -1.41 8.36
C GLY A 156 -6.53 -0.70 7.13
N PRO A 157 -7.84 -0.41 7.13
CA PRO A 157 -8.46 0.43 6.12
C PRO A 157 -8.03 1.89 6.29
N LEU A 158 -7.91 2.60 5.17
CA LEU A 158 -7.66 4.03 5.11
C LEU A 158 -8.85 4.76 4.48
N THR A 159 -8.93 6.07 4.72
CA THR A 159 -9.95 6.93 4.10
C THR A 159 -9.25 8.12 3.46
N ILE A 160 -9.54 8.36 2.17
CA ILE A 160 -9.08 9.54 1.44
C ILE A 160 -10.08 10.68 1.69
N GLY A 161 -9.57 11.92 1.82
CA GLY A 161 -10.40 13.12 1.99
C GLY A 161 -10.86 13.39 3.42
N LYS A 162 -10.06 12.95 4.41
CA LYS A 162 -10.23 13.30 5.84
C LYS A 162 -9.35 14.48 6.25
#